data_AF-A0A0S8IJJ0-F1
#
_entry.id   AF-A0A0S8IJJ0-F1
#
_cell.length_a   1.000
_cell.length_b   1.000
_cell.length_c   1.000
_cell.angle_alpha   90.00
_cell.angle_beta   90.00
_cell.angle_gamma   90.00
#
_symmetry.space_group_name_H-M   'P 1'
#
loop_
_entity.id
_entity.type
_entity.pdbx_description
1 polymer ?
#
loop_
_entity_poly.entity_id
_entity_poly.type
_entity_poly.pdbx_seq_one_letter_code
_entity_poly.pdbx_strand_id
1 'polypeptide(L)'
;YKWRMQTFGHKLTLQGDIIDVNRNSLLFLVTTRTKQGSQSIYALKVEGSWQADKNNRLTFRARRGKDKYDTLTFDGIWQIGKNYQLVYKYEKTRLITRKKKIHTLSLKGFWDIKDKSRISYVIDRNSNSVLNFEAKLGVFKDKFIKYELGIGLSDKPISRTIKFLGSWRIKKGVGLMFEMKYNNRTVQALVFGAEARLTSKDMLSLRLRDELNREIGIQLELSHRILKGDGEAFLRLLKSRRESAIFVGAGRGW
;
A
#
# COMPACT_ATOMS: atom_id res chain seq x y z
N TYR A 1 -12.71 -9.88 -38.06
CA TYR A 1 -11.79 -11.02 -38.35
C TYR A 1 -10.34 -10.80 -37.84
N LYS A 2 -10.10 -10.06 -36.73
CA LYS A 2 -8.76 -9.52 -36.41
C LYS A 2 -7.94 -10.29 -35.36
N TRP A 3 -8.47 -11.37 -34.77
CA TRP A 3 -7.86 -12.05 -33.61
C TRP A 3 -7.71 -13.58 -33.79
N ARG A 4 -7.63 -14.06 -35.02
CA ARG A 4 -7.74 -15.51 -35.34
C ARG A 4 -6.54 -16.38 -34.96
N MET A 5 -5.46 -15.84 -34.41
CA MET A 5 -4.24 -16.62 -34.05
C MET A 5 -3.79 -16.49 -32.58
N GLN A 6 -4.61 -15.93 -31.68
CA GLN A 6 -4.29 -15.86 -30.25
C GLN A 6 -5.36 -16.51 -29.35
N THR A 7 -6.24 -17.32 -29.94
CA THR A 7 -7.27 -18.06 -29.23
C THR A 7 -7.02 -19.56 -29.45
N PHE A 8 -6.28 -20.18 -28.53
CA PHE A 8 -6.41 -21.63 -28.31
C PHE A 8 -7.45 -21.78 -27.18
N GLY A 9 -8.71 -22.01 -27.55
CA GLY A 9 -9.84 -22.01 -26.61
C GLY A 9 -10.23 -20.61 -26.09
N HIS A 10 -10.70 -20.53 -24.83
CA HIS A 10 -11.19 -19.31 -24.16
C HIS A 10 -10.08 -18.35 -23.66
N LYS A 11 -8.82 -18.57 -24.07
CA LYS A 11 -7.64 -17.82 -23.60
C LYS A 11 -7.19 -16.85 -24.68
N LEU A 12 -7.10 -15.57 -24.34
CA LEU A 12 -6.47 -14.53 -25.16
C LEU A 12 -5.09 -14.22 -24.57
N THR A 13 -4.04 -14.44 -25.35
CA THR A 13 -2.66 -14.10 -24.94
C THR A 13 -2.22 -12.82 -25.63
N LEU A 14 -2.06 -11.74 -24.87
CA LEU A 14 -1.59 -10.46 -25.39
C LEU A 14 -0.07 -10.33 -25.20
N GLN A 15 0.65 -10.11 -26.30
CA GLN A 15 2.06 -9.75 -26.26
C GLN A 15 2.19 -8.23 -26.48
N GLY A 16 2.58 -7.52 -25.43
CA GLY A 16 2.67 -6.06 -25.45
C GLY A 16 3.58 -5.50 -24.36
N ASP A 17 3.65 -4.18 -24.29
CA ASP A 17 4.35 -3.45 -23.22
C ASP A 17 3.31 -2.81 -22.30
N ILE A 18 3.48 -2.95 -20.99
CA ILE A 18 2.73 -2.13 -20.03
C ILE A 18 3.33 -0.73 -20.09
N ILE A 19 2.53 0.24 -20.49
CA ILE A 19 2.97 1.63 -20.66
C ILE A 19 2.48 2.53 -19.53
N ASP A 20 1.40 2.17 -18.86
CA ASP A 20 0.90 2.91 -17.70
C ASP A 20 0.09 2.03 -16.73
N VAL A 21 0.09 2.45 -15.47
CA VAL A 21 -0.70 1.83 -14.38
C VAL A 21 -1.54 2.90 -13.70
N ASN A 22 -2.85 2.69 -13.72
CA ASN A 22 -3.82 3.58 -13.11
C ASN A 22 -4.53 2.89 -11.95
N ARG A 23 -5.34 3.67 -11.23
CA ARG A 23 -6.04 3.22 -10.01
C ARG A 23 -6.82 1.92 -10.20
N ASN A 24 -7.48 1.78 -11.33
CA ASN A 24 -8.38 0.67 -11.68
C ASN A 24 -8.17 0.18 -13.12
N SER A 25 -7.02 0.48 -13.73
CA SER A 25 -6.74 0.02 -15.09
C SER A 25 -5.26 -0.11 -15.42
N LEU A 26 -4.96 -1.03 -16.33
CA LEU A 26 -3.66 -1.19 -16.96
C LEU A 26 -3.74 -0.73 -18.41
N LEU A 27 -2.73 0.01 -18.87
CA LEU A 27 -2.62 0.40 -20.28
C LEU A 27 -1.50 -0.41 -20.94
N PHE A 28 -1.88 -1.15 -21.98
CA PHE A 28 -0.97 -1.96 -22.78
C PHE A 28 -0.78 -1.35 -24.17
N LEU A 29 0.45 -1.32 -24.64
CA LEU A 29 0.75 -1.09 -26.04
C LEU A 29 0.84 -2.42 -26.77
N VAL A 30 -0.01 -2.63 -27.76
CA VAL A 30 -0.05 -3.84 -28.59
C VAL A 30 0.31 -3.47 -30.01
N THR A 31 1.26 -4.19 -30.59
CA THR A 31 1.63 -4.04 -32.00
C THR A 31 1.09 -5.23 -32.77
N THR A 32 0.33 -4.97 -33.84
CA THR A 32 -0.17 -6.02 -34.74
C THR A 32 0.40 -5.82 -36.13
N ARG A 33 0.63 -6.92 -36.84
CA ARG A 33 1.04 -6.89 -38.25
C ARG A 33 -0.02 -7.59 -39.09
N THR A 34 -0.46 -6.97 -40.18
CA THR A 34 -1.37 -7.61 -41.14
C THR A 34 -0.61 -8.57 -42.04
N LYS A 35 -1.34 -9.44 -42.75
CA LYS A 35 -0.76 -10.34 -43.77
C LYS A 35 -0.06 -9.58 -44.90
N GLN A 36 -0.48 -8.33 -45.15
CA GLN A 36 0.09 -7.44 -46.17
C GLN A 36 1.31 -6.65 -45.64
N GLY A 37 1.81 -6.97 -44.44
CA GLY A 37 3.01 -6.35 -43.87
C GLY A 37 2.78 -5.03 -43.14
N SER A 38 1.57 -4.43 -43.24
CA SER A 38 1.26 -3.18 -42.54
C SER A 38 1.24 -3.38 -41.02
N GLN A 39 1.93 -2.48 -40.31
CA GLN A 39 2.04 -2.49 -38.86
C GLN A 39 1.05 -1.47 -38.28
N SER A 40 0.34 -1.86 -37.23
CA SER A 40 -0.53 -0.97 -36.48
C SER A 40 -0.24 -1.10 -34.99
N ILE A 41 -0.28 0.02 -34.30
CA ILE A 41 -0.04 0.12 -32.86
C ILE A 41 -1.36 0.54 -32.20
N TYR A 42 -1.77 -0.19 -31.17
CA TYR A 42 -2.98 0.07 -30.41
C TYR A 42 -2.65 0.21 -28.92
N ALA A 43 -3.33 1.13 -28.26
CA ALA A 43 -3.38 1.17 -26.80
C ALA A 43 -4.63 0.41 -26.33
N LEU A 44 -4.43 -0.61 -25.51
CA LEU A 44 -5.50 -1.38 -24.89
C LEU A 44 -5.57 -1.05 -23.40
N LYS A 45 -6.70 -0.48 -22.97
CA LYS A 45 -7.00 -0.26 -21.56
C LYS A 45 -7.72 -1.50 -21.01
N VAL A 46 -7.14 -2.12 -19.99
CA VAL A 46 -7.74 -3.25 -19.27
C VAL A 46 -8.21 -2.75 -17.91
N GLU A 47 -9.50 -2.82 -17.65
CA GLU A 47 -10.09 -2.38 -16.38
C GLU A 47 -10.08 -3.50 -15.34
N GLY A 48 -10.01 -3.13 -14.06
CA GLY A 48 -9.87 -4.09 -12.97
C GLY A 48 -9.49 -3.45 -11.64
N SER A 49 -8.97 -4.27 -10.73
CA SER A 49 -8.56 -3.83 -9.40
C SER A 49 -7.22 -4.42 -8.98
N TRP A 50 -6.41 -3.64 -8.28
CA TRP A 50 -5.14 -4.09 -7.70
C TRP A 50 -5.34 -4.84 -6.40
N GLN A 51 -4.66 -5.98 -6.25
CA GLN A 51 -4.65 -6.79 -5.03
C GLN A 51 -3.26 -7.38 -4.78
N ALA A 52 -2.95 -7.73 -3.54
CA ALA A 52 -1.80 -8.56 -3.22
C ALA A 52 -2.27 -10.01 -3.06
N ASP A 53 -1.48 -10.97 -3.54
CA ASP A 53 -1.77 -12.38 -3.29
C ASP A 53 -1.23 -12.84 -1.93
N LYS A 54 -1.47 -14.12 -1.59
CA LYS A 54 -0.98 -14.74 -0.34
C LYS A 54 0.55 -14.75 -0.19
N ASN A 55 1.29 -14.48 -1.26
CA ASN A 55 2.74 -14.41 -1.29
C ASN A 55 3.24 -12.96 -1.34
N ASN A 56 2.38 -11.97 -1.06
CA ASN A 56 2.66 -10.55 -1.16
C ASN A 56 3.13 -10.09 -2.56
N ARG A 57 2.79 -10.82 -3.63
CA ARG A 57 3.03 -10.39 -5.01
C ARG A 57 1.94 -9.42 -5.45
N LEU A 58 2.28 -8.49 -6.34
CA LEU A 58 1.27 -7.61 -6.93
C LEU A 58 0.44 -8.43 -7.92
N THR A 59 -0.87 -8.26 -7.84
CA THR A 59 -1.82 -8.84 -8.78
C THR A 59 -2.80 -7.79 -9.27
N PHE A 60 -3.26 -7.94 -10.49
CA PHE A 60 -4.31 -7.13 -11.07
C PHE A 60 -5.45 -8.05 -11.53
N ARG A 61 -6.62 -7.90 -10.91
CA ARG A 61 -7.83 -8.63 -11.29
C ARG A 61 -8.51 -7.91 -12.43
N ALA A 62 -8.20 -8.31 -13.65
CA ALA A 62 -8.80 -7.80 -14.86
C ALA A 62 -10.27 -8.23 -14.93
N ARG A 63 -11.19 -7.27 -15.08
CA ARG A 63 -12.62 -7.52 -15.17
C ARG A 63 -12.95 -8.19 -16.51
N ARG A 64 -13.74 -9.26 -16.45
CA ARG A 64 -14.44 -9.86 -17.58
C ARG A 64 -15.94 -9.56 -17.47
N GLY A 65 -16.69 -9.82 -18.54
CA GLY A 65 -18.15 -9.78 -18.49
C GLY A 65 -18.73 -10.75 -17.44
N LYS A 66 -19.94 -10.44 -16.93
CA LYS A 66 -20.68 -11.23 -15.93
C LYS A 66 -19.91 -11.48 -14.61
N ASP A 67 -19.27 -10.43 -14.07
CA ASP A 67 -18.56 -10.43 -12.77
C ASP A 67 -17.48 -11.50 -12.60
N LYS A 68 -16.94 -12.00 -13.72
CA LYS A 68 -15.76 -12.86 -13.76
C LYS A 68 -14.50 -12.01 -13.82
N TYR A 69 -13.40 -12.55 -13.33
CA TYR A 69 -12.10 -11.87 -13.35
C TYR A 69 -11.01 -12.83 -13.81
N ASP A 70 -10.05 -12.31 -14.57
CA ASP A 70 -8.75 -12.97 -14.79
C ASP A 70 -7.71 -12.26 -13.92
N THR A 71 -6.72 -13.01 -13.42
CA THR A 71 -5.66 -12.46 -12.56
C THR A 71 -4.35 -12.35 -13.35
N LEU A 72 -3.81 -11.14 -13.41
CA LEU A 72 -2.46 -10.88 -13.88
C LEU A 72 -1.53 -10.79 -12.66
N THR A 73 -0.57 -11.69 -12.56
CA THR A 73 0.41 -11.70 -11.46
C THR A 73 1.72 -11.07 -11.94
N PHE A 74 2.28 -10.19 -11.11
CA PHE A 74 3.55 -9.53 -11.36
C PHE A 74 4.62 -10.24 -10.53
N ASP A 75 5.34 -11.17 -11.15
CA ASP A 75 6.31 -12.04 -10.48
C ASP A 75 7.65 -11.37 -10.14
N GLY A 76 7.85 -10.11 -10.52
CA GLY A 76 9.03 -9.35 -10.13
C GLY A 76 8.98 -8.84 -8.69
N ILE A 77 10.14 -8.39 -8.20
CA ILE A 77 10.25 -7.74 -6.90
C ILE A 77 9.72 -6.31 -7.02
N TRP A 78 8.81 -5.93 -6.13
CA TRP A 78 8.46 -4.54 -5.92
C TRP A 78 9.22 -3.95 -4.74
N GLN A 79 9.33 -2.62 -4.74
CA GLN A 79 10.05 -1.86 -3.74
C GLN A 79 9.27 -0.59 -3.38
N ILE A 80 9.67 0.04 -2.28
CA ILE A 80 9.15 1.35 -1.90
C ILE A 80 10.03 2.43 -2.51
N GLY A 81 9.41 3.35 -3.24
CA GLY A 81 10.06 4.54 -3.78
C GLY A 81 10.33 5.60 -2.72
N LYS A 82 11.05 6.65 -3.09
CA LYS A 82 11.45 7.74 -2.18
C LYS A 82 10.26 8.46 -1.51
N ASN A 83 9.08 8.40 -2.11
CA ASN A 83 7.87 9.07 -1.64
C ASN A 83 6.86 8.06 -1.08
N TYR A 84 7.33 6.92 -0.55
CA TYR A 84 6.48 5.83 -0.05
C TYR A 84 5.50 5.26 -1.09
N GLN A 85 5.74 5.45 -2.38
CA GLN A 85 4.95 4.84 -3.43
C GLN A 85 5.44 3.42 -3.74
N LEU A 86 4.55 2.54 -4.18
CA LEU A 86 4.92 1.20 -4.60
C LEU A 86 5.47 1.22 -6.03
N VAL A 87 6.70 0.74 -6.20
CA VAL A 87 7.43 0.74 -7.47
C VAL A 87 7.74 -0.69 -7.88
N TYR A 88 7.25 -1.08 -9.04
CA TYR A 88 7.57 -2.36 -9.67
C TYR A 88 8.50 -2.13 -10.86
N LYS A 89 9.57 -2.91 -10.96
CA LYS A 89 10.49 -2.86 -12.10
C LYS A 89 10.55 -4.22 -12.76
N TYR A 90 10.48 -4.24 -14.08
CA TYR A 90 10.70 -5.45 -14.86
C TYR A 90 11.59 -5.17 -16.06
N GLU A 91 12.32 -6.18 -16.48
CA GLU A 91 13.20 -6.11 -17.63
C GLU A 91 12.55 -6.84 -18.80
N LYS A 92 12.63 -6.24 -19.99
CA LYS A 92 12.20 -6.89 -21.22
C LYS A 92 13.29 -6.77 -22.27
N THR A 93 13.70 -7.91 -22.82
CA THR A 93 14.65 -7.95 -23.93
C THR A 93 13.91 -7.69 -25.24
N ARG A 94 14.35 -6.69 -26.00
CA ARG A 94 13.88 -6.51 -27.38
C ARG A 94 14.54 -7.58 -28.25
N LEU A 95 13.75 -8.54 -28.75
CA LEU A 95 14.26 -9.69 -29.51
C LEU A 95 15.11 -9.28 -30.73
N ILE A 96 14.72 -8.22 -31.43
CA ILE A 96 15.42 -7.74 -32.64
C ILE A 96 16.78 -7.14 -32.31
N THR A 97 16.87 -6.29 -31.28
CA THR A 97 18.11 -5.57 -30.96
C THR A 97 18.94 -6.23 -29.87
N ARG A 98 18.42 -7.31 -29.25
CA ARG A 98 18.91 -7.93 -28.01
C ARG A 98 19.17 -6.95 -26.85
N LYS A 99 18.65 -5.73 -26.94
CA LYS A 99 18.82 -4.69 -25.91
C LYS A 99 17.80 -4.92 -24.81
N LYS A 100 18.27 -4.91 -23.57
CA LYS A 100 17.48 -4.97 -22.35
C LYS A 100 16.89 -3.59 -22.07
N LYS A 101 15.57 -3.51 -21.89
CA LYS A 101 14.89 -2.30 -21.45
C LYS A 101 14.27 -2.53 -20.08
N ILE A 102 14.58 -1.65 -19.13
CA ILE A 102 13.97 -1.65 -17.81
C ILE A 102 12.69 -0.81 -17.88
N HIS A 103 11.58 -1.40 -17.49
CA HIS A 103 10.29 -0.74 -17.34
C HIS A 103 10.01 -0.53 -15.86
N THR A 104 9.50 0.65 -15.50
CA THR A 104 9.17 1.01 -14.13
C THR A 104 7.69 1.37 -14.06
N LEU A 105 6.93 0.68 -13.22
CA LEU A 105 5.54 0.97 -12.92
C LEU A 105 5.47 1.55 -11.51
N SER A 106 4.81 2.70 -11.35
CA SER A 106 4.69 3.39 -10.07
C SER A 106 3.23 3.54 -9.69
N LEU A 107 2.80 2.82 -8.67
CA LEU A 107 1.43 2.85 -8.18
C LEU A 107 1.28 4.02 -7.20
N LYS A 108 0.41 4.97 -7.53
CA LYS A 108 0.08 6.09 -6.63
C LYS A 108 -1.00 5.65 -5.65
N GLY A 109 -0.77 5.87 -4.37
CA GLY A 109 -1.65 5.43 -3.28
C GLY A 109 -1.09 5.86 -1.92
N PHE A 110 -1.63 5.33 -0.85
CA PHE A 110 -1.16 5.60 0.51
C PHE A 110 -1.11 4.33 1.35
N TRP A 111 -0.26 4.33 2.36
CA TRP A 111 -0.17 3.23 3.30
C TRP A 111 -1.23 3.37 4.40
N ASP A 112 -1.78 2.24 4.81
CA ASP A 112 -2.78 2.13 5.86
C ASP A 112 -2.42 0.93 6.73
N ILE A 113 -2.60 1.03 8.04
CA ILE A 113 -2.24 -0.03 9.00
C ILE A 113 -3.53 -0.52 9.64
N LYS A 114 -3.92 -1.76 9.30
CA LYS A 114 -5.13 -2.38 9.83
C LYS A 114 -4.87 -3.21 11.09
N ASP A 115 -3.70 -3.85 11.17
CA ASP A 115 -3.29 -4.60 12.36
C ASP A 115 -1.76 -4.70 12.48
N LYS A 116 -1.28 -5.30 13.58
CA LYS A 116 0.16 -5.42 13.88
C LYS A 116 0.96 -6.30 12.91
N SER A 117 0.29 -7.12 12.11
CA SER A 117 0.85 -8.09 11.18
C SER A 117 0.39 -7.88 9.73
N ARG A 118 -0.38 -6.81 9.47
CA ARG A 118 -0.87 -6.49 8.13
C ARG A 118 -0.77 -5.02 7.86
N ILE A 119 -0.26 -4.73 6.68
CA ILE A 119 -0.19 -3.38 6.16
C ILE A 119 -0.82 -3.34 4.78
N SER A 120 -1.62 -2.32 4.52
CA SER A 120 -2.33 -2.14 3.26
C SER A 120 -1.73 -0.98 2.49
N TYR A 121 -1.57 -1.13 1.18
CA TYR A 121 -1.36 -0.01 0.27
C TYR A 121 -2.65 0.25 -0.50
N VAL A 122 -3.30 1.37 -0.18
CA VAL A 122 -4.58 1.77 -0.74
C VAL A 122 -4.33 2.61 -1.97
N ILE A 123 -4.74 2.10 -3.13
CA ILE A 123 -4.62 2.81 -4.42
C ILE A 123 -5.93 3.56 -4.70
N ASP A 124 -7.06 2.88 -4.52
CA ASP A 124 -8.38 3.47 -4.64
C ASP A 124 -9.41 2.68 -3.83
N ARG A 125 -10.09 3.36 -2.89
CA ARG A 125 -11.11 2.75 -2.04
C ARG A 125 -12.41 2.49 -2.80
N ASN A 126 -12.72 3.25 -3.86
CA ASN A 126 -13.98 3.10 -4.59
C ASN A 126 -13.99 1.83 -5.46
N SER A 127 -12.86 1.52 -6.09
CA SER A 127 -12.68 0.30 -6.88
C SER A 127 -12.19 -0.91 -6.06
N ASN A 128 -12.06 -0.77 -4.73
CA ASN A 128 -11.45 -1.78 -3.86
C ASN A 128 -10.04 -2.20 -4.35
N SER A 129 -9.29 -1.26 -4.94
CA SER A 129 -7.90 -1.47 -5.35
C SER A 129 -7.00 -1.25 -4.15
N VAL A 130 -6.80 -2.33 -3.39
CA VAL A 130 -6.03 -2.34 -2.14
C VAL A 130 -5.11 -3.55 -2.12
N LEU A 131 -3.82 -3.29 -1.90
CA LEU A 131 -2.81 -4.33 -1.73
C LEU A 131 -2.67 -4.63 -0.24
N ASN A 132 -3.26 -5.72 0.24
CA ASN A 132 -3.14 -6.12 1.65
C ASN A 132 -1.95 -7.07 1.79
N PHE A 133 -0.91 -6.62 2.48
CA PHE A 133 0.30 -7.40 2.66
C PHE A 133 0.34 -8.02 4.06
N GLU A 134 0.71 -9.29 4.10
CA GLU A 134 1.05 -9.98 5.35
C GLU A 134 2.50 -9.67 5.72
N ALA A 135 2.70 -9.23 6.95
CA ALA A 135 3.98 -8.80 7.47
C ALA A 135 4.28 -9.52 8.79
N LYS A 136 5.57 -9.61 9.11
CA LYS A 136 5.98 -9.87 10.49
C LYS A 136 5.53 -8.71 11.38
N LEU A 137 5.50 -8.99 12.69
CA LEU A 137 5.09 -8.03 13.71
C LEU A 137 5.78 -6.67 13.50
N GLY A 138 4.97 -5.63 13.35
CA GLY A 138 5.44 -4.25 13.19
C GLY A 138 6.15 -3.76 14.46
N VAL A 139 7.22 -2.99 14.27
CA VAL A 139 7.96 -2.31 15.34
C VAL A 139 7.62 -0.84 15.30
N PHE A 140 7.05 -0.33 16.40
CA PHE A 140 6.59 1.04 16.55
C PHE A 140 7.51 1.78 17.51
N LYS A 141 8.15 2.86 17.05
CA LYS A 141 9.09 3.69 17.80
C LYS A 141 8.76 5.16 17.61
N ASP A 142 9.35 6.02 18.44
CA ASP A 142 9.17 7.47 18.46
C ASP A 142 9.26 8.18 17.09
N LYS A 143 10.18 7.72 16.22
CA LYS A 143 10.46 8.35 14.92
C LYS A 143 10.12 7.49 13.72
N PHE A 144 9.72 6.24 13.95
CA PHE A 144 9.45 5.33 12.84
C PHE A 144 8.48 4.21 13.19
N ILE A 145 7.82 3.73 12.13
CA ILE A 145 7.11 2.46 12.11
C ILE A 145 7.84 1.56 11.11
N LYS A 146 8.18 0.34 11.52
CA LYS A 146 8.92 -0.62 10.69
C LYS A 146 8.13 -1.92 10.55
N TYR A 147 8.01 -2.41 9.33
CA TYR A 147 7.47 -3.73 9.00
C TYR A 147 8.49 -4.53 8.20
N GLU A 148 8.42 -5.86 8.33
CA GLU A 148 9.18 -6.79 7.49
C GLU A 148 8.21 -7.69 6.75
N LEU A 149 8.33 -7.79 5.44
CA LEU A 149 7.44 -8.57 4.57
C LEU A 149 8.23 -9.59 3.77
N GLY A 150 7.73 -10.82 3.72
CA GLY A 150 8.22 -11.82 2.77
C GLY A 150 7.48 -11.67 1.44
N ILE A 151 8.21 -11.39 0.36
CA ILE A 151 7.67 -11.42 -1.01
C ILE A 151 8.05 -12.76 -1.61
N GLY A 152 7.05 -13.62 -1.85
CA GLY A 152 7.28 -14.93 -2.46
C GLY A 152 7.62 -14.77 -3.94
N LEU A 153 8.85 -15.09 -4.30
CA LEU A 153 9.23 -15.39 -5.68
C LEU A 153 9.16 -16.91 -5.88
N SER A 154 9.05 -17.35 -7.13
CA SER A 154 8.87 -18.76 -7.51
C SER A 154 9.86 -19.72 -6.84
N ASP A 155 11.09 -19.28 -6.58
CA ASP A 155 12.14 -20.15 -6.05
C ASP A 155 12.55 -19.86 -4.59
N LYS A 156 12.48 -18.60 -4.14
CA LYS A 156 12.83 -18.20 -2.75
C LYS A 156 12.10 -16.94 -2.30
N PRO A 157 11.49 -16.91 -1.10
CA PRO A 157 10.91 -15.69 -0.56
C PRO A 157 12.02 -14.68 -0.23
N ILE A 158 11.82 -13.41 -0.60
CA ILE A 158 12.72 -12.32 -0.28
C ILE A 158 12.08 -11.47 0.81
N SER A 159 12.81 -11.29 1.91
CA SER A 159 12.39 -10.37 2.97
C SER A 159 12.69 -8.92 2.60
N ARG A 160 11.71 -8.03 2.80
CA ARG A 160 11.83 -6.58 2.58
C ARG A 160 11.37 -5.85 3.84
N THR A 161 12.21 -4.91 4.28
CA THR A 161 11.84 -3.99 5.36
C THR A 161 11.19 -2.74 4.78
N ILE A 162 9.99 -2.41 5.25
CA ILE A 162 9.35 -1.11 5.07
C ILE A 162 9.60 -0.29 6.34
N LYS A 163 10.12 0.93 6.19
CA LYS A 163 10.33 1.85 7.30
C LYS A 163 9.68 3.19 7.00
N PHE A 164 8.62 3.53 7.72
CA PHE A 164 7.97 4.83 7.69
C PHE A 164 8.66 5.75 8.68
N LEU A 165 9.32 6.80 8.19
CA LEU A 165 9.88 7.86 9.01
C LEU A 165 8.82 8.94 9.22
N GLY A 166 8.67 9.38 10.46
CA GLY A 166 7.62 10.31 10.81
C GLY A 166 7.70 10.75 12.26
N SER A 167 6.60 11.27 12.77
CA SER A 167 6.50 11.73 14.15
C SER A 167 5.12 11.46 14.69
N TRP A 168 5.06 10.98 15.92
CA TRP A 168 3.80 10.85 16.63
C TRP A 168 3.30 12.22 17.04
N ARG A 169 2.00 12.44 16.88
CA ARG A 169 1.26 13.59 17.38
C ARG A 169 -0.03 13.12 18.02
N ILE A 170 -0.48 13.89 19.00
CA ILE A 170 -1.79 13.69 19.60
C ILE A 170 -2.62 14.92 19.24
N LYS A 171 -3.85 14.69 18.78
CA LYS A 171 -4.79 15.75 18.42
C LYS A 171 -6.14 15.51 19.08
N LYS A 172 -6.70 16.56 19.70
CA LYS A 172 -8.02 16.50 20.32
C LYS A 172 -9.08 16.11 19.29
N GLY A 173 -9.94 15.14 19.64
CA GLY A 173 -11.01 14.63 18.77
C GLY A 173 -10.57 13.66 17.67
N VAL A 174 -9.26 13.52 17.41
CA VAL A 174 -8.73 12.55 16.43
C VAL A 174 -7.96 11.42 17.11
N GLY A 175 -7.28 11.70 18.24
CA GLY A 175 -6.50 10.73 18.97
C GLY A 175 -5.02 10.77 18.62
N LEU A 176 -4.38 9.59 18.56
CA LEU A 176 -2.96 9.44 18.26
C LEU A 176 -2.76 9.31 16.74
N MET A 177 -1.84 10.08 16.18
CA MET A 177 -1.53 10.09 14.76
C MET A 177 -0.03 9.93 14.54
N PHE A 178 0.36 9.18 13.52
CA PHE A 178 1.74 9.15 13.03
C PHE A 178 1.82 9.90 11.71
N GLU A 179 2.41 11.09 11.74
CA GLU A 179 2.56 11.95 10.58
C GLU A 179 3.86 11.62 9.84
N MET A 180 3.75 11.40 8.53
CA MET A 180 4.89 11.17 7.63
C MET A 180 4.80 12.09 6.42
N LYS A 181 5.97 12.54 5.94
CA LYS A 181 6.03 13.32 4.70
C LYS A 181 5.87 12.41 3.50
N TYR A 182 4.84 12.68 2.70
CA TYR A 182 4.57 12.04 1.42
C TYR A 182 4.86 13.03 0.29
N ASN A 183 5.63 12.61 -0.72
CA ASN A 183 5.94 13.41 -1.91
C ASN A 183 6.47 14.83 -1.61
N ASN A 184 7.34 14.96 -0.60
CA ASN A 184 7.98 16.21 -0.15
C ASN A 184 7.05 17.38 0.26
N ARG A 185 5.71 17.22 0.25
CA ARG A 185 4.77 18.32 0.55
C ARG A 185 3.51 17.89 1.30
N THR A 186 3.01 16.68 1.08
CA THR A 186 1.75 16.22 1.69
C THR A 186 2.08 15.48 2.98
N VAL A 187 1.59 15.96 4.12
CA VAL A 187 1.66 15.19 5.37
C VAL A 187 0.55 14.13 5.30
N GLN A 188 0.94 12.87 5.15
CA GLN A 188 0.02 11.76 5.38
C GLN A 188 0.09 11.38 6.85
N ALA A 189 -1.06 11.10 7.45
CA ALA A 189 -1.14 10.70 8.83
C ALA A 189 -1.83 9.34 8.94
N LEU A 190 -1.18 8.40 9.64
CA LEU A 190 -1.81 7.18 10.10
C LEU A 190 -2.52 7.50 11.41
N VAL A 191 -3.84 7.34 11.43
CA VAL A 191 -4.65 7.64 12.61
C VAL A 191 -4.88 6.36 13.38
N PHE A 192 -4.66 6.41 14.68
CA PHE A 192 -4.87 5.31 15.60
C PHE A 192 -5.83 5.75 16.70
N GLY A 193 -6.82 4.91 16.98
CA GLY A 193 -7.43 4.94 18.31
C GLY A 193 -6.37 4.59 19.35
N ALA A 194 -6.47 5.14 20.54
CA ALA A 194 -5.56 4.79 21.62
C ALA A 194 -6.25 4.81 22.96
N GLU A 195 -6.02 3.77 23.76
CA GLU A 195 -6.25 3.82 25.20
C GLU A 195 -4.95 4.25 25.86
N ALA A 196 -5.00 5.36 26.59
CA ALA A 196 -3.83 6.00 27.17
C ALA A 196 -3.82 5.86 28.69
N ARG A 197 -2.66 5.50 29.25
CA ARG A 197 -2.42 5.43 30.69
C ARG A 197 -1.14 6.17 31.04
N LEU A 198 -1.17 6.94 32.12
CA LEU A 198 0.01 7.64 32.60
C LEU A 198 0.80 6.69 33.50
N THR A 199 2.09 6.55 33.22
CA THR A 199 2.97 5.71 34.05
C THR A 199 3.78 6.58 35.00
N SER A 200 4.35 5.95 36.03
CA SER A 200 5.12 6.63 37.11
C SER A 200 6.39 7.36 36.64
N LYS A 201 6.78 7.23 35.36
CA LYS A 201 8.02 7.81 34.79
C LYS A 201 7.77 8.93 33.78
N ASP A 202 6.62 9.60 33.85
CA ASP A 202 6.28 10.68 32.91
C ASP A 202 6.26 10.20 31.44
N MET A 203 5.92 8.92 31.31
CA MET A 203 5.77 8.18 30.06
C MET A 203 4.28 7.86 29.88
N LEU A 204 3.81 8.00 28.66
CA LEU A 204 2.47 7.67 28.23
C LEU A 204 2.49 6.27 27.60
N SER A 205 1.75 5.33 28.19
CA SER A 205 1.53 4.01 27.59
C SER A 205 0.23 4.04 26.77
N LEU A 206 0.34 3.75 25.48
CA LEU A 206 -0.74 3.82 24.51
C LEU A 206 -0.99 2.43 23.93
N ARG A 207 -2.18 1.87 24.16
CA ARG A 207 -2.65 0.68 23.45
C ARG A 207 -3.39 1.10 22.19
N LEU A 208 -2.84 0.76 21.04
CA LEU A 208 -3.37 1.21 19.75
C LEU A 208 -4.62 0.41 19.37
N ARG A 209 -5.55 1.08 18.68
CA ARG A 209 -6.81 0.55 18.19
C ARG A 209 -7.06 0.98 16.75
N ASP A 210 -7.78 0.14 16.01
CA ASP A 210 -8.17 0.42 14.62
C ASP A 210 -9.37 1.38 14.54
N GLU A 211 -9.82 1.67 13.32
CA GLU A 211 -10.98 2.53 13.04
C GLU A 211 -12.30 2.00 13.61
N LEU A 212 -12.37 0.70 13.93
CA LEU A 212 -13.52 0.05 14.57
C LEU A 212 -13.33 -0.10 16.08
N ASN A 213 -12.36 0.62 16.67
CA ASN A 213 -12.03 0.59 18.10
C ASN A 213 -11.59 -0.80 18.62
N ARG A 214 -11.09 -1.67 17.73
CA ARG A 214 -10.54 -2.98 18.08
C ARG A 214 -9.05 -2.84 18.37
N GLU A 215 -8.56 -3.51 19.42
CA GLU A 215 -7.13 -3.49 19.72
C GLU A 215 -6.33 -4.12 18.58
N ILE A 216 -5.34 -3.38 18.07
CA ILE A 216 -4.43 -3.92 17.04
C ILE A 216 -3.27 -4.71 17.67
N GLY A 217 -3.23 -4.82 19.00
CA GLY A 217 -2.21 -5.55 19.75
C GLY A 217 -0.83 -4.89 19.73
N ILE A 218 -0.79 -3.55 19.63
CA ILE A 218 0.42 -2.73 19.69
C ILE A 218 0.34 -1.84 20.93
N GLN A 219 1.38 -1.89 21.76
CA GLN A 219 1.60 -0.96 22.85
C GLN A 219 2.77 -0.04 22.50
N LEU A 220 2.56 1.26 22.63
CA LEU A 220 3.53 2.29 22.35
C LEU A 220 3.78 3.11 23.62
N GLU A 221 5.04 3.24 24.00
CA GLU A 221 5.45 4.09 25.11
C GLU A 221 6.11 5.35 24.57
N LEU A 222 5.55 6.51 24.92
CA LEU A 222 6.04 7.81 24.48
C LEU A 222 6.37 8.68 25.69
N SER A 223 7.49 9.42 25.59
CA SER A 223 7.77 10.48 26.56
C SER A 223 6.77 11.62 26.39
N HIS A 224 6.36 12.26 27.50
CA HIS A 224 5.54 13.48 27.48
C HIS A 224 6.12 14.59 26.57
N ARG A 225 7.43 14.59 26.30
CA ARG A 225 8.10 15.62 25.49
C ARG A 225 7.63 15.65 24.04
N ILE A 226 6.98 14.59 23.57
CA ILE A 226 6.40 14.53 22.22
C ILE A 226 5.12 15.38 22.10
N LEU A 227 4.62 15.95 23.21
CA LEU A 227 3.30 16.57 23.35
C LEU A 227 3.30 18.10 23.26
N LYS A 228 4.22 18.73 22.51
CA LYS A 228 4.38 20.20 22.39
C LYS A 228 3.21 20.95 21.69
N GLY A 229 1.99 20.41 21.68
CA GLY A 229 0.79 20.94 21.02
C GLY A 229 -0.50 20.36 21.61
N ASP A 230 -1.47 19.93 20.79
CA ASP A 230 -2.73 19.24 21.21
C ASP A 230 -2.53 17.89 21.95
N GLY A 231 -1.33 17.64 22.48
CA GLY A 231 -1.02 16.58 23.43
C GLY A 231 -1.02 17.04 24.90
N GLU A 232 -0.75 18.31 25.20
CA GLU A 232 -0.76 18.79 26.60
C GLU A 232 -2.18 18.82 27.18
N ALA A 233 -3.13 19.36 26.41
CA ALA A 233 -4.54 19.35 26.78
C ALA A 233 -5.09 17.92 26.96
N PHE A 234 -4.63 16.98 26.12
CA PHE A 234 -4.96 15.55 26.24
C PHE A 234 -4.43 14.95 27.54
N LEU A 235 -3.20 15.28 27.93
CA LEU A 235 -2.59 14.78 29.17
C LEU A 235 -3.28 15.34 30.42
N ARG A 236 -3.68 16.62 30.41
CA ARG A 236 -4.49 17.21 31.49
C ARG A 236 -5.83 16.51 31.66
N LEU A 237 -6.49 16.15 30.55
CA LEU A 237 -7.75 15.41 30.58
C LEU A 237 -7.59 14.02 31.21
N LEU A 238 -6.52 13.28 30.87
CA LEU A 238 -6.21 11.98 31.47
C LEU A 238 -5.99 12.09 32.98
N LYS A 239 -5.29 13.13 33.46
CA LYS A 239 -5.09 13.36 34.89
C LYS A 239 -6.40 13.65 35.63
N SER A 240 -7.35 14.32 34.99
CA SER A 240 -8.63 14.71 35.61
C SER A 240 -9.66 13.58 35.74
N ARG A 241 -9.61 12.58 34.83
CA ARG A 241 -10.52 11.43 34.82
C ARG A 241 -9.73 10.23 35.33
N ARG A 242 -9.92 9.85 36.61
CA ARG A 242 -9.33 8.62 37.19
C ARG A 242 -9.44 7.47 36.17
N GLU A 243 -8.29 6.93 35.79
CA GLU A 243 -7.92 6.53 34.42
C GLU A 243 -8.87 5.60 33.65
N SER A 244 -9.04 5.91 32.35
CA SER A 244 -9.28 5.03 31.17
C SER A 244 -10.15 5.80 30.17
N ALA A 245 -9.63 6.86 29.55
CA ALA A 245 -10.42 7.62 28.57
C ALA A 245 -10.29 7.00 27.17
N ILE A 246 -11.41 6.47 26.64
CA ILE A 246 -11.54 6.02 25.27
C ILE A 246 -11.93 7.21 24.39
N PHE A 247 -11.13 7.48 23.36
CA PHE A 247 -11.50 8.40 22.28
C PHE A 247 -11.42 7.68 20.94
N VAL A 248 -12.51 7.76 20.17
CA VAL A 248 -12.63 7.19 18.83
C VAL A 248 -12.36 8.30 17.82
N GLY A 249 -11.44 8.05 16.89
CA GLY A 249 -11.20 8.90 15.72
C GLY A 249 -10.99 8.05 14.48
N ALA A 250 -11.76 8.33 13.43
CA ALA A 250 -11.55 7.86 12.08
C ALA A 250 -11.61 9.07 11.14
N GLY A 251 -10.59 9.26 10.31
CA GLY A 251 -10.54 10.38 9.37
C GLY A 251 -9.55 10.12 8.23
N ARG A 252 -10.05 10.17 6.99
CA ARG A 252 -9.25 10.21 5.75
C ARG A 252 -8.89 11.66 5.42
N GLY A 253 -7.61 12.00 5.51
CA GLY A 253 -7.05 13.23 4.92
C GLY A 253 -6.67 13.00 3.45
N TRP A 254 -6.88 14.03 2.63
CA TRP A 254 -6.77 14.04 1.16
C TRP A 254 -5.31 14.03 0.67
#